data_AF-A0A2D0H8Q1-F1
#
_entry.id   AF-A0A2D0H8Q1-F1
#
_cell.length_a   1.000
_cell.length_b   1.000
_cell.length_c   1.000
_cell.angle_alpha   90.00
_cell.angle_beta   90.00
_cell.angle_gamma   90.00
#
_symmetry.space_group_name_H-M   'P 1'
#
loop_
_entity.id
_entity.type
_entity.pdbx_description
1 polymer ?
#
loop_
_entity_poly.entity_id
_entity_poly.type
_entity_poly.pdbx_seq_one_letter_code
_entity_poly.pdbx_strand_id
1 'polypeptide(L)'
;MNQRSQAEVVAQVTDRNAKLDIARRFQIAIAARDWSAMRALLADDAHWTLPGDNMISGTANGADAVVDRARQITSYGLNFELQHILVGRDNVALSLHNTARQGERVLDEYLATVCQFKDNRIAALETFLSDIDGMNAFFI
;
A
#
# COMPACT_ATOMS: atom_id res chain seq x y z
N MET A 1 21.44 -9.19 -30.75
CA MET A 1 20.08 -8.72 -30.38
C MET A 1 19.44 -9.84 -29.56
N ASN A 2 19.19 -9.60 -28.27
CA ASN A 2 19.25 -10.61 -27.21
C ASN A 2 17.98 -11.49 -27.12
N GLN A 3 18.09 -12.79 -27.42
CA GLN A 3 17.05 -13.78 -27.12
C GLN A 3 17.16 -14.17 -25.65
N ARG A 4 16.30 -13.62 -24.78
CA ARG A 4 16.05 -14.22 -23.46
C ARG A 4 15.42 -15.59 -23.66
N SER A 5 15.77 -16.57 -22.83
CA SER A 5 15.21 -17.92 -22.94
C SER A 5 13.72 -17.92 -22.63
N GLN A 6 12.92 -18.79 -23.27
CA GLN A 6 11.47 -18.86 -23.04
C GLN A 6 11.13 -19.14 -21.56
N ALA A 7 11.98 -19.87 -20.84
CA ALA A 7 11.81 -20.18 -19.42
C ALA A 7 11.90 -18.92 -18.53
N GLU A 8 12.84 -18.01 -18.81
CA GLU A 8 12.98 -16.75 -18.06
C GLU A 8 11.78 -15.83 -18.29
N VAL A 9 11.24 -15.79 -19.51
CA VAL A 9 10.05 -14.99 -19.84
C VAL A 9 8.83 -15.52 -19.09
N VAL A 10 8.63 -16.85 -19.05
CA VAL A 10 7.51 -17.47 -18.32
C VAL A 10 7.62 -17.26 -16.81
N ALA A 11 8.82 -17.41 -16.24
CA ALA A 11 9.06 -17.18 -14.82
C ALA A 11 8.77 -15.71 -14.44
N GLN A 12 9.24 -14.76 -15.25
CA GLN A 12 9.00 -13.34 -15.03
C GLN A 12 7.52 -12.95 -15.13
N VAL A 13 6.77 -13.55 -16.08
CA VAL A 13 5.33 -13.32 -16.20
C VAL A 13 4.57 -13.90 -15.00
N THR A 14 4.97 -15.07 -14.51
CA THR A 14 4.35 -15.74 -13.36
C THR A 14 4.56 -14.94 -12.08
N ASP A 15 5.79 -14.52 -11.82
CA ASP A 15 6.15 -13.67 -10.68
C ASP A 15 5.39 -12.34 -10.70
N ARG A 16 5.32 -11.68 -11.87
CA ARG A 16 4.55 -10.45 -12.06
C ARG A 16 3.05 -10.64 -11.73
N ASN A 17 2.45 -11.73 -12.19
CA ASN A 17 1.03 -12.01 -11.94
C ASN A 17 0.78 -12.30 -10.45
N ALA A 18 1.71 -12.99 -9.77
CA ALA A 18 1.62 -13.24 -8.33
C ALA A 18 1.69 -11.93 -7.52
N LYS A 19 2.64 -11.04 -7.83
CA LYS A 19 2.75 -9.72 -7.17
C LYS A 19 1.50 -8.87 -7.36
N LEU A 20 0.95 -8.87 -8.57
CA LEU A 20 -0.30 -8.16 -8.88
C LEU A 20 -1.49 -8.72 -8.08
N ASP A 21 -1.60 -10.05 -7.95
CA ASP A 21 -2.64 -10.69 -7.13
C ASP A 21 -2.52 -10.30 -5.65
N ILE A 22 -1.30 -10.37 -5.09
CA ILE A 22 -1.04 -9.98 -3.70
C ILE A 22 -1.43 -8.52 -3.46
N ALA A 23 -1.04 -7.60 -4.35
CA ALA A 23 -1.37 -6.19 -4.23
C ALA A 23 -2.89 -5.93 -4.28
N ARG A 24 -3.62 -6.65 -5.15
CA ARG A 24 -5.09 -6.60 -5.20
C ARG A 24 -5.72 -7.09 -3.91
N ARG A 25 -5.28 -8.26 -3.42
CA ARG A 25 -5.78 -8.83 -2.17
C ARG A 25 -5.49 -7.93 -0.97
N PHE A 26 -4.33 -7.26 -0.96
CA PHE A 26 -3.98 -6.29 0.07
C PHE A 26 -4.95 -5.10 0.07
N GLN A 27 -5.22 -4.51 -1.09
CA GLN A 27 -6.19 -3.43 -1.21
C GLN A 27 -7.61 -3.86 -0.80
N ILE A 28 -8.05 -5.07 -1.20
CA ILE A 28 -9.35 -5.64 -0.81
C ILE A 28 -9.42 -5.83 0.70
N ALA A 29 -8.36 -6.35 1.33
CA ALA A 29 -8.32 -6.58 2.76
C ALA A 29 -8.42 -5.27 3.56
N ILE A 30 -7.76 -4.20 3.11
CA ILE A 30 -7.91 -2.87 3.74
C ILE A 30 -9.34 -2.35 3.60
N ALA A 31 -9.91 -2.39 2.40
CA ALA A 31 -11.27 -1.90 2.14
C ALA A 31 -12.33 -2.67 2.94
N ALA A 32 -12.17 -3.99 3.05
CA ALA A 32 -13.05 -4.87 3.82
C ALA A 32 -12.76 -4.87 5.34
N ARG A 33 -11.69 -4.20 5.79
CA ARG A 33 -11.19 -4.25 7.17
C ARG A 33 -10.86 -5.67 7.64
N ASP A 34 -10.46 -6.55 6.72
CA ASP A 34 -10.03 -7.91 7.02
C ASP A 34 -8.54 -7.92 7.39
N TRP A 35 -8.28 -7.61 8.66
CA TRP A 35 -6.93 -7.51 9.20
C TRP A 35 -6.18 -8.84 9.21
N SER A 36 -6.89 -9.96 9.31
CA SER A 36 -6.28 -11.28 9.26
C SER A 36 -5.81 -11.59 7.84
N ALA A 37 -6.63 -11.30 6.83
CA ALA A 37 -6.24 -11.45 5.43
C ALA A 37 -5.10 -10.50 5.06
N MET A 38 -5.15 -9.24 5.51
CA MET A 38 -4.06 -8.28 5.32
C MET A 38 -2.76 -8.81 5.92
N ARG A 39 -2.79 -9.26 7.19
CA ARG A 39 -1.61 -9.78 7.89
C ARG A 39 -0.95 -10.97 7.19
N ALA A 40 -1.77 -11.86 6.60
CA ALA A 40 -1.28 -13.04 5.88
C ALA A 40 -0.50 -12.71 4.59
N LEU A 41 -0.66 -11.49 4.04
CA LEU A 41 0.05 -11.04 2.84
C LEU A 41 1.40 -10.38 3.15
N LEU A 42 1.67 -10.06 4.42
CA LEU A 42 2.87 -9.35 4.86
C LEU A 42 3.97 -10.33 5.29
N ALA A 43 5.22 -10.02 4.93
CA ALA A 43 6.37 -10.63 5.56
C ALA A 43 6.44 -10.19 7.03
N ASP A 44 6.95 -11.03 7.93
CA ASP A 44 6.92 -10.73 9.37
C ASP A 44 7.72 -9.47 9.73
N ASP A 45 8.81 -9.21 8.99
CA ASP A 45 9.65 -8.02 9.05
C ASP A 45 9.18 -6.87 8.14
N ALA A 46 7.94 -6.92 7.64
CA ALA A 46 7.42 -5.89 6.75
C ALA A 46 7.37 -4.52 7.43
N HIS A 47 7.60 -3.46 6.67
CA HIS A 47 7.48 -2.09 7.16
C HIS A 47 6.66 -1.21 6.22
N TRP A 48 6.06 -0.16 6.76
CA TRP A 48 5.32 0.84 5.99
C TRP A 48 5.73 2.26 6.37
N THR A 49 6.25 3.02 5.41
CA THR A 49 6.68 4.40 5.61
C THR A 49 5.70 5.38 4.95
N LEU A 50 5.30 6.40 5.70
CA LEU A 50 4.50 7.54 5.23
C LEU A 50 5.25 8.86 5.55
N PRO A 51 5.34 9.83 4.63
CA PRO A 51 5.90 11.14 4.91
C PRO A 51 4.95 11.99 5.77
N GLY A 52 5.43 13.17 6.16
CA GLY A 52 4.70 14.13 7.00
C GLY A 52 5.07 14.07 8.47
N ASP A 53 4.32 14.82 9.26
CA ASP A 53 4.48 14.97 10.71
C ASP A 53 3.11 14.89 11.39
N ASN A 54 2.49 13.72 11.25
CA ASN A 54 1.19 13.43 11.81
C ASN A 54 1.13 12.03 12.41
N MET A 55 0.01 11.67 13.03
CA MET A 55 -0.10 10.42 13.77
C MET A 55 0.01 9.14 12.94
N ILE A 56 -0.10 9.22 11.61
CA ILE A 56 0.11 8.09 10.69
C ILE A 56 1.41 8.21 9.89
N SER A 57 2.25 9.22 10.15
CA SER A 57 3.54 9.40 9.49
C SER A 57 4.64 8.50 10.07
N GLY A 58 5.82 8.54 9.46
CA GLY A 58 6.97 7.73 9.83
C GLY A 58 6.82 6.26 9.45
N THR A 59 7.69 5.42 10.00
CA THR A 59 7.80 4.01 9.65
C THR A 59 7.15 3.12 10.71
N ALA A 60 6.14 2.34 10.31
CA ALA A 60 5.63 1.21 11.09
C ALA A 60 6.49 -0.03 10.77
N ASN A 61 7.13 -0.62 11.77
CA ASN A 61 8.05 -1.76 11.61
C ASN A 61 7.43 -3.06 12.15
N GLY A 62 7.41 -4.10 11.33
CA GLY A 62 6.78 -5.39 11.60
C GLY A 62 5.37 -5.47 11.04
N ALA A 63 4.99 -6.67 10.59
CA ALA A 63 3.69 -6.90 9.95
C ALA A 63 2.48 -6.47 10.80
N ASP A 64 2.53 -6.69 12.12
CA ASP A 64 1.45 -6.28 13.03
C ASP A 64 1.35 -4.76 13.13
N ALA A 65 2.48 -4.05 13.17
CA ALA A 65 2.51 -2.59 13.17
C ALA A 65 1.98 -2.01 11.84
N VAL A 66 2.25 -2.66 10.70
CA VAL A 66 1.67 -2.29 9.40
C VAL A 66 0.15 -2.46 9.40
N VAL A 67 -0.38 -3.54 9.99
CA VAL A 67 -1.82 -3.75 10.17
C VAL A 67 -2.43 -2.70 11.08
N ASP A 68 -1.77 -2.36 12.19
CA ASP A 68 -2.24 -1.32 13.11
C ASP A 68 -2.24 0.06 12.45
N ARG A 69 -1.26 0.37 11.60
CA ARG A 69 -1.26 1.59 10.78
C ARG A 69 -2.47 1.61 9.83
N ALA A 70 -2.79 0.51 9.14
CA ALA A 70 -3.99 0.45 8.30
C ALA A 70 -5.28 0.63 9.11
N ARG A 71 -5.38 0.01 10.29
CA ARG A 71 -6.51 0.20 11.22
C ARG A 71 -6.66 1.67 11.60
N GLN A 72 -5.56 2.32 11.97
CA GLN A 72 -5.55 3.74 12.34
C GLN A 72 -6.03 4.60 11.17
N ILE A 73 -5.46 4.43 9.97
CA ILE A 73 -5.89 5.18 8.78
C ILE A 73 -7.39 4.95 8.51
N THR A 74 -7.86 3.71 8.48
CA THR A 74 -9.28 3.40 8.19
C THR A 74 -10.26 3.88 9.27
N SER A 75 -9.80 4.06 10.51
CA SER A 75 -10.62 4.59 11.61
C SER A 75 -11.07 6.04 11.38
N TYR A 76 -10.37 6.78 10.52
CA TYR A 76 -10.69 8.16 10.19
C TYR A 76 -11.86 8.32 9.21
N GLY A 77 -12.47 7.22 8.76
CA GLY A 77 -13.65 7.26 7.88
C GLY A 77 -13.31 7.68 6.45
N LEU A 78 -12.10 7.36 5.99
CA LEU A 78 -11.69 7.61 4.60
C LEU A 78 -12.52 6.79 3.62
N ASN A 79 -12.89 7.42 2.51
CA ASN A 79 -13.23 6.75 1.27
C ASN A 79 -11.94 6.45 0.50
N PHE A 80 -11.67 5.18 0.26
CA PHE A 80 -10.49 4.73 -0.50
C PHE A 80 -10.88 4.41 -1.94
N GLU A 81 -10.63 5.34 -2.86
CA GLU A 81 -10.83 5.09 -4.28
C GLU A 81 -9.53 4.55 -4.90
N LEU A 82 -9.53 3.29 -5.31
CA LEU A 82 -8.44 2.73 -6.11
C LEU A 82 -8.58 3.22 -7.55
N GLN A 83 -7.62 4.01 -8.02
CA GLN A 83 -7.59 4.50 -9.40
C GLN A 83 -6.90 3.49 -10.33
N HIS A 84 -5.68 3.09 -9.96
CA HIS A 84 -4.85 2.23 -10.80
C HIS A 84 -3.99 1.28 -9.97
N ILE A 85 -3.68 0.12 -10.55
CA ILE A 85 -2.59 -0.74 -10.10
C ILE A 85 -1.54 -0.77 -11.19
N LEU A 86 -0.36 -0.23 -10.90
CA LEU A 86 0.76 -0.13 -11.83
C LEU A 86 1.80 -1.18 -11.46
N VAL A 87 2.24 -1.95 -12.44
CA VAL A 87 3.17 -3.07 -12.20
C VAL A 87 4.53 -2.73 -12.79
N GLY A 88 5.53 -2.64 -11.91
CA GLY A 88 6.93 -2.51 -12.28
C GLY A 88 7.59 -3.85 -12.54
N ARG A 89 8.92 -3.84 -12.68
CA ARG A 89 9.72 -5.07 -12.76
C ARG A 89 9.67 -5.85 -11.45
N ASP A 90 9.87 -5.13 -10.35
CA ASP A 90 10.10 -5.73 -9.03
C ASP A 90 8.96 -5.40 -8.05
N ASN A 91 8.27 -4.27 -8.26
CA ASN A 91 7.31 -3.67 -7.33
C ASN A 91 5.94 -3.46 -7.98
N VAL A 92 4.93 -3.21 -7.16
CA VAL A 92 3.58 -2.82 -7.59
C VAL A 92 3.20 -1.53 -6.89
N ALA A 93 2.66 -0.56 -7.62
CA ALA A 93 2.15 0.69 -7.06
C ALA A 93 0.62 0.73 -7.11
N LEU A 94 0.00 1.06 -6.00
CA LEU A 94 -1.43 1.32 -5.87
C LEU A 94 -1.63 2.83 -5.93
N SER A 95 -2.24 3.34 -7.00
CA SER A 95 -2.65 4.75 -7.11
C SER A 95 -4.04 4.90 -6.50
N LEU A 96 -4.17 5.79 -5.52
CA LEU A 96 -5.41 6.00 -4.79
C LEU A 96 -5.79 7.48 -4.77
N HIS A 97 -7.09 7.72 -4.69
CA HIS A 97 -7.66 9.00 -4.32
C HIS A 97 -8.45 8.82 -3.02
N ASN A 98 -7.92 9.39 -1.95
CA ASN A 98 -8.49 9.26 -0.61
C ASN A 98 -9.19 10.55 -0.21
N THR A 99 -10.47 10.43 0.14
CA THR A 99 -11.27 11.57 0.58
C THR A 99 -11.90 11.30 1.93
N ALA A 100 -12.02 12.33 2.77
CA ALA A 100 -12.68 12.23 4.06
C ALA A 100 -13.12 13.60 4.58
N ARG A 101 -14.05 13.60 5.54
CA ARG A 101 -14.48 14.81 6.25
C ARG A 101 -14.76 14.50 7.72
N GLN A 102 -14.14 15.26 8.62
CA GLN A 102 -14.38 15.21 10.05
C GLN A 102 -14.57 16.63 10.60
N GLY A 103 -15.83 17.06 10.74
CA GLY A 103 -16.13 18.46 11.06
C GLY A 103 -15.61 19.39 9.96
N GLU A 104 -14.73 20.32 10.34
CA GLU A 104 -14.09 21.27 9.41
C GLU A 104 -12.86 20.69 8.71
N ARG A 105 -12.28 19.58 9.19
CA ARG A 105 -11.13 18.92 8.55
C ARG A 105 -11.59 18.15 7.33
N VAL A 106 -10.93 18.39 6.20
CA VAL A 106 -11.20 17.74 4.91
C VAL A 106 -9.91 17.11 4.41
N LEU A 107 -10.02 15.90 3.91
CA LEU A 107 -8.98 15.22 3.16
C LEU A 107 -9.43 15.08 1.71
N ASP A 108 -8.56 15.47 0.79
CA ASP A 108 -8.70 15.28 -0.65
C ASP A 108 -7.31 15.01 -1.22
N GLU A 109 -6.87 13.75 -1.15
CA GLU A 109 -5.47 13.38 -1.33
C GLU A 109 -5.28 12.35 -2.44
N TYR A 110 -4.40 12.65 -3.39
CA TYR A 110 -3.90 11.70 -4.38
C TYR A 110 -2.60 11.09 -3.89
N LEU A 111 -2.53 9.77 -3.81
CA LEU A 111 -1.35 9.09 -3.29
C LEU A 111 -1.01 7.82 -4.07
N ALA A 112 0.25 7.40 -3.94
CA ALA A 112 0.69 6.10 -4.41
C ALA A 112 1.27 5.29 -3.25
N THR A 113 0.84 4.04 -3.07
CA THR A 113 1.49 3.10 -2.16
C THR A 113 2.24 2.05 -2.96
N VAL A 114 3.58 2.04 -2.83
CA VAL A 114 4.46 1.10 -3.54
C VAL A 114 4.73 -0.11 -2.66
N CYS A 115 4.29 -1.28 -3.11
CA CYS A 115 4.56 -2.57 -2.50
C CYS A 115 5.85 -3.17 -3.09
N GLN A 116 6.77 -3.53 -2.20
CA GLN A 116 7.96 -4.32 -2.50
C GLN A 116 7.80 -5.72 -1.91
N PHE A 117 8.37 -6.72 -2.58
CA PHE A 117 8.06 -8.13 -2.29
C PHE A 117 9.29 -8.94 -1.92
N LYS A 118 9.09 -9.93 -1.04
CA LYS A 118 10.05 -10.98 -0.68
C LYS A 118 9.26 -12.27 -0.48
N ASP A 119 9.69 -13.36 -1.13
CA ASP A 119 9.08 -14.68 -0.99
C ASP A 119 7.55 -14.68 -1.14
N ASN A 120 7.03 -14.00 -2.17
CA ASN A 120 5.58 -13.83 -2.43
C ASN A 120 4.79 -13.20 -1.27
N ARG A 121 5.43 -12.36 -0.45
CA ARG A 121 4.80 -11.51 0.56
C ARG A 121 5.28 -10.07 0.41
N ILE A 122 4.48 -9.12 0.88
CA ILE A 122 4.86 -7.70 0.91
C ILE A 122 5.88 -7.51 2.04
N ALA A 123 7.07 -7.04 1.71
CA ALA A 123 8.16 -6.79 2.65
C ALA A 123 8.35 -5.31 2.95
N ALA A 124 7.93 -4.42 2.06
CA ALA A 124 7.95 -2.98 2.31
C ALA A 124 6.79 -2.30 1.60
N LEU A 125 6.26 -1.27 2.25
CA LEU A 125 5.31 -0.32 1.70
C LEU A 125 5.88 1.08 1.87
N GLU A 126 5.77 1.89 0.82
CA GLU A 126 6.10 3.31 0.89
C GLU A 126 4.96 4.10 0.26
N THR A 127 4.46 5.10 0.98
CA THR A 127 3.40 5.97 0.49
C THR A 127 3.97 7.31 0.05
N PHE A 128 3.63 7.71 -1.17
CA PHE A 128 3.93 8.99 -1.78
C PHE A 128 2.66 9.83 -1.74
N LEU A 129 2.77 11.05 -1.23
CA LEU A 129 1.64 11.96 -1.02
C LEU A 129 1.70 13.11 -2.03
N SER A 130 0.55 13.57 -2.52
CA SER A 130 0.41 14.78 -3.33
C SER A 130 0.31 16.05 -2.48
N ASP A 131 -0.26 15.95 -1.28
CA ASP A 131 -0.45 17.05 -0.33
C ASP A 131 -0.11 16.61 1.11
N ILE A 132 1.15 16.84 1.50
CA ILE A 132 1.64 16.53 2.85
C ILE A 132 0.99 17.44 3.90
N ASP A 133 0.75 18.70 3.57
CA ASP A 133 0.19 19.68 4.51
C ASP A 133 -1.28 19.35 4.82
N GLY A 134 -2.06 18.98 3.80
CA GLY A 134 -3.42 18.49 3.95
C GLY A 134 -3.50 17.21 4.79
N MET A 135 -2.58 16.27 4.58
CA MET A 135 -2.47 15.06 5.41
C MET A 135 -2.15 15.39 6.87
N ASN A 136 -1.23 16.32 7.13
CA ASN A 136 -0.90 16.77 8.48
C ASN A 136 -2.06 17.48 9.19
N ALA A 137 -2.84 18.28 8.46
CA ALA A 137 -4.00 18.97 9.01
C ALA A 137 -5.16 18.01 9.33
N PHE A 138 -5.27 16.89 8.61
CA PHE A 138 -6.37 15.95 8.76
C PHE A 138 -6.14 14.94 9.89
N PHE A 139 -4.95 14.32 9.95
CA PHE A 139 -4.60 13.31 10.96
C PHE A 139 -3.97 13.96 12.20
N ILE A 140 -4.72 14.06 13.31
CA ILE A 140 -4.27 14.73 14.55
C ILE A 140 -4.30 13.78 15.75
#